data_AF-A0A0A1T802-F1
#
_entry.id   AF-A0A0A1T802-F1
#
_cell.length_a   1.000
_cell.length_b   1.000
_cell.length_c   1.000
_cell.angle_alpha   90.00
_cell.angle_beta   90.00
_cell.angle_gamma   90.00
#
_symmetry.space_group_name_H-M   'P 1'
#
loop_
_entity.id
_entity.type
_entity.pdbx_description
1 polymer ?
#
loop_
_entity_poly.entity_id
_entity_poly.type
_entity_poly.pdbx_seq_one_letter_code
_entity_poly.pdbx_strand_id
1 'polypeptide(L)'
;MTLKLVEVVTDDEFNDIVRCEFDSYDTPVCKLKDLFFPIKGEATAENRDIAIAEATKRQTLWHRSDPSSLWIKVVDEENGKVAGAACWHIYDANPFAEPAEGECDWWPAGEHRDMANTLMGQFLTPRMTWMAKPHVLLEACFTLPEYRRCGVGNQLMQWGIEKADAKGLEVYIDATDVGRMLYRRWGFQEADARQFSLAEFPETATRKEMEGKVLPFEWWPMQRLANGKYEKGKDLLAWDS
;
A
#
# COMPACT_ATOMS: atom_id res chain seq x y z
N MET A 1 4.37 -7.41 26.60
CA MET A 1 3.78 -7.07 25.30
C MET A 1 3.36 -8.34 24.58
N THR A 2 2.06 -8.61 24.56
CA THR A 2 1.46 -9.74 23.85
C THR A 2 0.77 -9.21 22.60
N LEU A 3 1.24 -9.64 21.43
CA LEU A 3 0.76 -9.16 20.13
C LEU A 3 -0.10 -10.22 19.45
N LYS A 4 -1.31 -9.85 19.06
CA LYS A 4 -2.28 -10.77 18.46
C LYS A 4 -2.79 -10.27 17.13
N LEU A 5 -2.66 -11.10 16.10
CA LEU A 5 -3.28 -10.89 14.80
C LEU A 5 -4.79 -11.19 14.87
N VAL A 6 -5.59 -10.29 14.30
CA VAL A 6 -7.04 -10.42 14.15
C VAL A 6 -7.46 -9.95 12.76
N GLU A 7 -8.49 -10.59 12.20
CA GLU A 7 -9.16 -10.11 10.98
C GLU A 7 -10.07 -8.93 11.33
N VAL A 8 -10.16 -7.96 10.43
CA VAL A 8 -11.05 -6.81 10.58
C VAL A 8 -12.44 -7.21 10.10
N VAL A 9 -13.46 -6.99 10.94
CA VAL A 9 -14.82 -7.50 10.73
C VAL A 9 -15.87 -6.39 10.68
N THR A 10 -15.62 -5.24 11.31
CA THR A 10 -16.55 -4.09 11.29
C THR A 10 -15.90 -2.81 10.81
N ASP A 11 -16.74 -1.91 10.27
CA ASP A 11 -16.28 -0.62 9.72
C ASP A 11 -15.74 0.31 10.82
N ASP A 12 -16.25 0.20 12.05
CA ASP A 12 -15.82 1.02 13.19
C ASP A 12 -14.34 0.80 13.55
N GLU A 13 -13.73 -0.31 13.12
CA GLU A 13 -12.31 -0.61 13.35
C GLU A 13 -11.37 0.23 12.47
N PHE A 14 -11.85 0.78 11.35
CA PHE A 14 -11.01 1.50 10.40
C PHE A 14 -10.45 2.80 10.98
N ASN A 15 -11.12 3.45 11.93
CA ASN A 15 -10.56 4.70 12.48
C ASN A 15 -9.21 4.46 13.17
N ASP A 16 -9.11 3.43 14.00
CA ASP A 16 -7.86 3.10 14.69
C ASP A 16 -6.79 2.58 13.72
N ILE A 17 -7.20 1.85 12.68
CA ILE A 17 -6.30 1.36 11.63
C ILE A 17 -5.70 2.52 10.84
N VAL A 18 -6.52 3.47 10.39
CA VAL A 18 -6.05 4.63 9.61
C VAL A 18 -5.21 5.58 10.47
N ARG A 19 -5.55 5.75 11.76
CA ARG A 19 -4.67 6.47 12.69
C ARG A 19 -3.31 5.79 12.81
N CYS A 20 -3.30 4.48 12.98
CA CYS A 20 -2.07 3.67 13.00
C CYS A 20 -1.27 3.80 11.69
N GLU A 21 -1.93 3.83 10.53
CA GLU A 21 -1.30 4.04 9.23
C GLU A 21 -0.59 5.39 9.13
N PHE A 22 -1.31 6.47 9.47
CA PHE A 22 -0.76 7.82 9.46
C PHE A 22 0.48 7.90 10.36
N ASP A 23 0.37 7.43 11.61
CA ASP A 23 1.49 7.43 12.57
C ASP A 23 2.67 6.58 12.09
N SER A 24 2.39 5.44 11.42
CA SER A 24 3.43 4.57 10.86
C SER A 24 4.19 5.22 9.72
N TYR A 25 3.50 6.00 8.89
CA TYR A 25 4.05 6.68 7.72
C TYR A 25 4.60 8.07 8.02
N ASP A 26 4.49 8.57 9.24
CA ASP A 26 5.12 9.82 9.66
C ASP A 26 6.58 9.60 10.13
N THR A 27 7.00 8.36 10.37
CA THR A 27 8.36 8.03 10.83
C THR A 27 8.90 6.76 10.19
N PRO A 28 9.84 6.81 9.23
CA PRO A 28 10.14 8.00 8.43
C PRO A 28 8.94 8.37 7.55
N VAL A 29 8.92 9.62 7.09
CA VAL A 29 7.86 10.14 6.22
C VAL A 29 7.75 9.33 4.93
N CYS A 30 6.57 8.76 4.66
CA CYS A 30 6.23 8.09 3.40
C CYS A 30 5.36 9.02 2.54
N LYS A 31 5.96 9.67 1.54
CA LYS A 31 5.25 10.62 0.66
C LYS A 31 4.16 10.00 -0.20
N LEU A 32 4.19 8.68 -0.41
CA LEU A 32 3.09 7.96 -1.07
C LEU A 32 1.77 8.14 -0.31
N LYS A 33 1.81 8.16 1.04
CA LYS A 33 0.62 8.41 1.86
C LYS A 33 -0.08 9.69 1.42
N ASP A 34 0.66 10.75 1.13
CA ASP A 34 0.08 12.05 0.81
C ASP A 34 -0.60 12.06 -0.57
N LEU A 35 -0.24 11.14 -1.48
CA LEU A 35 -0.97 10.94 -2.73
C LEU A 35 -2.37 10.35 -2.48
N PHE A 36 -2.48 9.38 -1.57
CA PHE A 36 -3.75 8.72 -1.23
C PHE A 36 -4.58 9.50 -0.22
N PHE A 37 -3.94 10.16 0.74
CA PHE A 37 -4.56 10.80 1.91
C PHE A 37 -3.95 12.19 2.17
N PRO A 38 -4.12 13.14 1.25
CA PRO A 38 -3.50 14.46 1.37
C PRO A 38 -4.04 15.22 2.58
N ILE A 39 -3.14 15.82 3.35
CA ILE A 39 -3.51 16.86 4.31
C ILE A 39 -3.75 18.15 3.54
N LYS A 40 -4.98 18.66 3.62
CA LYS A 40 -5.41 19.89 2.96
C LYS A 40 -5.05 21.09 3.83
N GLY A 41 -4.48 22.14 3.23
CA GLY A 41 -4.04 23.34 3.94
C GLY A 41 -2.75 23.15 4.74
N GLU A 42 -2.60 23.96 5.79
CA GLU A 42 -1.41 23.91 6.67
C GLU A 42 -1.34 22.60 7.47
N ALA A 43 -0.13 22.17 7.81
CA ALA A 43 0.12 20.97 8.60
C ALA A 43 -0.20 21.19 10.09
N THR A 44 -1.49 21.30 10.41
CA THR A 44 -2.04 21.43 11.77
C THR A 44 -2.61 20.10 12.25
N ALA A 45 -2.76 19.95 13.57
CA ALA A 45 -3.41 18.77 14.17
C ALA A 45 -4.87 18.64 13.69
N GLU A 46 -5.58 19.76 13.55
CA GLU A 46 -6.96 19.79 13.06
C GLU A 46 -7.06 19.29 11.61
N ASN A 47 -6.23 19.82 10.71
CA ASN A 47 -6.23 19.38 9.31
C ASN A 47 -5.80 17.91 9.17
N ARG A 48 -4.93 17.43 10.07
CA ARG A 48 -4.57 16.01 10.16
C ARG A 48 -5.77 15.15 10.57
N ASP A 49 -6.53 15.52 11.59
CA ASP A 49 -7.71 14.77 12.02
C ASP A 49 -8.81 14.77 10.94
N ILE A 50 -8.98 15.87 10.21
CA ILE A 50 -9.87 15.93 9.03
C ILE A 50 -9.40 14.92 7.97
N ALA A 51 -8.10 14.91 7.63
CA ALA A 51 -7.55 13.98 6.65
C ALA A 51 -7.73 12.51 7.06
N ILE A 52 -7.54 12.19 8.35
CA ILE A 52 -7.78 10.84 8.90
C ILE A 52 -9.25 10.46 8.77
N ALA A 53 -10.18 11.36 9.07
CA ALA A 53 -11.61 11.09 8.94
C ALA A 53 -12.02 10.86 7.47
N GLU A 54 -11.48 11.64 6.53
CA GLU A 54 -11.68 11.43 5.09
C GLU A 54 -11.07 10.11 4.61
N ALA A 55 -9.84 9.80 5.04
CA ALA A 55 -9.15 8.55 4.72
C ALA A 55 -9.87 7.32 5.29
N THR A 56 -10.40 7.41 6.51
CA THR A 56 -11.21 6.35 7.14
C THR A 56 -12.42 6.03 6.25
N LYS A 57 -13.21 7.04 5.88
CA LYS A 57 -14.39 6.85 5.01
C LYS A 57 -14.00 6.22 3.67
N ARG A 58 -12.90 6.69 3.07
CA ARG A 58 -12.43 6.23 1.76
C ARG A 58 -11.95 4.78 1.80
N GLN A 59 -11.13 4.41 2.78
CA GLN A 59 -10.65 3.03 2.91
C GLN A 59 -11.77 2.06 3.25
N THR A 60 -12.71 2.45 4.11
CA THR A 60 -13.91 1.63 4.36
C THR A 60 -14.70 1.42 3.06
N LEU A 61 -14.89 2.48 2.25
CA LEU A 61 -15.57 2.36 0.96
C LEU A 61 -14.82 1.43 0.00
N TRP A 62 -13.50 1.62 -0.17
CA TRP A 62 -12.67 0.76 -1.02
C TRP A 62 -12.76 -0.70 -0.60
N HIS A 63 -12.58 -0.99 0.69
CA HIS A 63 -12.70 -2.34 1.23
C HIS A 63 -14.08 -2.96 0.97
N ARG A 64 -15.17 -2.20 1.16
CA ARG A 64 -16.54 -2.69 0.92
C ARG A 64 -16.87 -2.87 -0.55
N SER A 65 -16.23 -2.10 -1.43
CA SER A 65 -16.45 -2.15 -2.87
C SER A 65 -15.69 -3.27 -3.58
N ASP A 66 -14.66 -3.82 -2.94
CA ASP A 66 -13.83 -4.87 -3.52
C ASP A 66 -13.85 -6.15 -2.65
N PRO A 67 -14.55 -7.21 -3.08
CA PRO A 67 -14.64 -8.46 -2.32
C PRO A 67 -13.29 -9.20 -2.18
N SER A 68 -12.27 -8.82 -2.95
CA SER A 68 -10.93 -9.38 -2.79
C SER A 68 -10.17 -8.74 -1.62
N SER A 69 -10.60 -7.57 -1.13
CA SER A 69 -9.94 -6.82 -0.05
C SER A 69 -10.11 -7.52 1.29
N LEU A 70 -8.99 -7.83 1.94
CA LEU A 70 -8.93 -8.54 3.23
C LEU A 70 -8.01 -7.77 4.19
N TRP A 71 -8.61 -7.12 5.18
CA TRP A 71 -7.88 -6.40 6.21
C TRP A 71 -7.60 -7.27 7.43
N ILE A 72 -6.36 -7.20 7.89
CA ILE A 72 -5.89 -7.78 9.15
C ILE A 72 -5.16 -6.73 9.97
N LYS A 73 -5.23 -6.85 11.29
CA LYS A 73 -4.49 -5.98 12.22
C LYS A 73 -3.82 -6.79 13.31
N VAL A 74 -2.76 -6.25 13.88
CA VAL A 74 -2.11 -6.76 15.08
C VAL A 74 -2.41 -5.82 16.23
N VAL A 75 -2.94 -6.34 17.32
CA VAL A 75 -3.32 -5.60 18.52
C VAL A 75 -2.39 -5.98 19.68
N ASP A 76 -1.97 -5.00 20.46
CA ASP A 76 -1.34 -5.22 21.76
C ASP A 76 -2.41 -5.50 22.80
N GLU A 77 -2.48 -6.74 23.30
CA GLU A 77 -3.53 -7.18 24.22
C GLU A 77 -3.45 -6.49 25.59
N GLU A 78 -2.31 -5.88 25.94
CA GLU A 78 -2.14 -5.21 27.23
C GLU A 78 -2.87 -3.87 27.30
N ASN A 79 -3.04 -3.18 26.15
CA ASN A 79 -3.63 -1.83 26.09
C ASN A 79 -4.68 -1.66 24.98
N GLY A 80 -4.93 -2.67 24.15
CA GLY A 80 -5.89 -2.65 23.05
C GLY A 80 -5.45 -1.84 21.83
N LYS A 81 -4.21 -1.33 21.79
CA LYS A 81 -3.72 -0.49 20.70
C LYS A 81 -3.44 -1.31 19.45
N VAL A 82 -3.83 -0.79 18.28
CA VAL A 82 -3.43 -1.32 16.98
C VAL A 82 -1.93 -1.05 16.78
N ALA A 83 -1.13 -2.10 16.74
CA ALA A 83 0.32 -2.04 16.57
C ALA A 83 0.74 -1.97 15.09
N GLY A 84 -0.12 -2.44 14.19
CA GLY A 84 0.08 -2.45 12.75
C GLY A 84 -1.07 -3.14 12.04
N ALA A 85 -1.19 -2.96 10.74
CA ALA A 85 -2.22 -3.59 9.92
C ALA A 85 -1.72 -3.84 8.49
N ALA A 86 -2.45 -4.68 7.77
CA ALA A 86 -2.23 -4.95 6.37
C ALA A 86 -3.55 -5.15 5.61
N CYS A 87 -3.57 -4.70 4.36
CA CYS A 87 -4.59 -4.98 3.37
C CYS A 87 -4.02 -5.96 2.34
N TRP A 88 -4.63 -7.13 2.23
CA TRP A 88 -4.31 -8.14 1.23
C TRP A 88 -5.45 -8.26 0.23
N HIS A 89 -5.12 -8.52 -1.03
CA HIS A 89 -6.08 -8.93 -2.05
C HIS A 89 -5.74 -10.33 -2.56
N ILE A 90 -6.75 -11.18 -2.70
CA ILE A 90 -6.59 -12.51 -3.30
C ILE A 90 -7.46 -12.58 -4.56
N TYR A 91 -6.81 -12.66 -5.71
CA TYR A 91 -7.47 -12.70 -7.01
C TYR A 91 -7.37 -14.11 -7.60
N ASP A 92 -8.53 -14.78 -7.72
CA ASP A 92 -8.63 -16.10 -8.35
C ASP A 92 -8.70 -16.02 -9.91
N ALA A 93 -8.78 -14.80 -10.46
CA ALA A 93 -8.78 -14.48 -11.88
C ALA A 93 -7.94 -13.22 -12.14
N ASN A 94 -7.73 -12.84 -13.41
CA ASN A 94 -7.09 -11.56 -13.76
C ASN A 94 -8.02 -10.39 -13.36
N PRO A 95 -7.66 -9.54 -12.37
CA PRO A 95 -8.50 -8.41 -11.98
C PRO A 95 -8.46 -7.24 -12.98
N PHE A 96 -7.55 -7.26 -13.95
CA PHE A 96 -7.40 -6.24 -14.99
C PHE A 96 -8.02 -6.65 -16.34
N ALA A 97 -8.80 -7.74 -16.37
CA ALA A 97 -9.50 -8.16 -17.59
C ALA A 97 -10.53 -7.10 -18.04
N GLU A 98 -11.16 -6.43 -17.08
CA GLU A 98 -12.01 -5.27 -17.27
C GLU A 98 -11.42 -4.12 -16.45
N PRO A 99 -10.56 -3.26 -17.04
CA PRO A 99 -9.91 -2.20 -16.29
C PRO A 99 -10.96 -1.21 -15.78
N ALA A 100 -10.98 -1.02 -14.46
CA ALA A 100 -11.82 0.00 -13.84
C ALA A 100 -11.23 1.39 -14.11
N GLU A 101 -12.07 2.31 -14.59
CA GLU A 101 -11.73 3.72 -14.62
C GLU A 101 -11.87 4.29 -13.21
N GLY A 102 -10.85 5.00 -12.74
CA GLY A 102 -10.84 5.67 -11.45
C GLY A 102 -10.19 7.04 -11.57
N GLU A 103 -10.72 8.01 -10.83
CA GLU A 103 -10.08 9.31 -10.63
C GLU A 103 -9.71 9.51 -9.16
N CYS A 104 -8.65 10.27 -8.92
CA CYS A 104 -8.27 10.74 -7.60
C CYS A 104 -9.19 11.88 -7.15
N ASP A 105 -10.49 11.61 -6.97
CA ASP A 105 -11.53 12.60 -6.66
C ASP A 105 -11.30 13.35 -5.34
N TRP A 106 -10.50 12.79 -4.45
CA TRP A 106 -10.05 13.40 -3.20
C TRP A 106 -9.06 14.55 -3.37
N TRP A 107 -8.48 14.69 -4.57
CA TRP A 107 -7.74 15.88 -4.97
C TRP A 107 -8.67 16.90 -5.63
N PRO A 108 -8.44 18.22 -5.40
CA PRO A 108 -9.23 19.27 -6.03
C PRO A 108 -9.24 19.14 -7.55
N ALA A 109 -10.42 19.31 -8.16
CA ALA A 109 -10.58 19.28 -9.61
C ALA A 109 -9.65 20.30 -10.31
N GLY A 110 -9.23 19.97 -11.53
CA GLY A 110 -8.22 20.71 -12.28
C GLY A 110 -6.81 20.18 -12.03
N GLU A 111 -5.82 21.06 -12.07
CA GLU A 111 -4.40 20.69 -12.15
C GLU A 111 -3.93 19.74 -11.04
N HIS A 112 -4.41 19.90 -9.79
CA HIS A 112 -4.10 18.98 -8.70
C HIS A 112 -4.53 17.54 -8.98
N ARG A 113 -5.78 17.37 -9.44
CA ARG A 113 -6.33 16.04 -9.77
C ARG A 113 -5.67 15.46 -11.01
N ASP A 114 -5.38 16.27 -12.01
CA ASP A 114 -4.69 15.80 -13.22
C ASP A 114 -3.30 15.24 -12.87
N MET A 115 -2.54 15.95 -12.04
CA MET A 115 -1.25 15.47 -11.54
C MET A 115 -1.40 14.22 -10.65
N ALA A 116 -2.40 14.19 -9.75
CA ALA A 116 -2.65 13.02 -8.91
C ALA A 116 -3.00 11.78 -9.74
N ASN A 117 -3.83 11.93 -10.77
CA ASN A 117 -4.18 10.88 -11.72
C ASN A 117 -2.94 10.39 -12.50
N THR A 118 -2.08 11.30 -12.99
CA THR A 118 -0.81 10.90 -13.63
C THR A 118 0.04 10.06 -12.69
N LEU A 119 0.24 10.50 -11.44
CA LEU A 119 1.07 9.77 -10.48
C LEU A 119 0.47 8.42 -10.10
N MET A 120 -0.85 8.37 -9.93
CA MET A 120 -1.56 7.11 -9.72
C MET A 120 -1.41 6.17 -10.92
N GLY A 121 -1.49 6.70 -12.14
CA GLY A 121 -1.23 5.96 -13.37
C GLY A 121 0.19 5.39 -13.41
N GLN A 122 1.20 6.18 -13.05
CA GLN A 122 2.60 5.71 -12.95
C GLN A 122 2.75 4.58 -11.92
N PHE A 123 2.02 4.65 -10.80
CA PHE A 123 2.02 3.64 -9.75
C PHE A 123 1.31 2.34 -10.17
N LEU A 124 0.13 2.44 -10.78
CA LEU A 124 -0.75 1.31 -11.06
C LEU A 124 -0.49 0.63 -12.41
N THR A 125 0.05 1.34 -13.41
CA THR A 125 0.32 0.76 -14.74
C THR A 125 1.18 -0.50 -14.70
N PRO A 126 2.27 -0.58 -13.90
CA PRO A 126 3.03 -1.82 -13.77
C PRO A 126 2.20 -3.00 -13.25
N ARG A 127 1.18 -2.75 -12.41
CA ARG A 127 0.27 -3.80 -11.94
C ARG A 127 -0.53 -4.39 -13.09
N MET A 128 -1.07 -3.53 -13.96
CA MET A 128 -1.86 -3.98 -15.12
C MET A 128 -1.06 -4.86 -16.09
N THR A 129 0.26 -4.68 -16.17
CA THR A 129 1.12 -5.50 -17.03
C THR A 129 1.60 -6.77 -16.34
N TRP A 130 2.04 -6.67 -15.08
CA TRP A 130 2.72 -7.78 -14.39
C TRP A 130 1.77 -8.68 -13.61
N MET A 131 0.61 -8.16 -13.22
CA MET A 131 -0.35 -8.83 -12.34
C MET A 131 -1.64 -9.21 -13.11
N ALA A 132 -1.55 -9.38 -14.43
CA ALA A 132 -2.66 -9.68 -15.34
C ALA A 132 -3.11 -11.17 -15.32
N LYS A 133 -3.07 -11.82 -14.16
CA LYS A 133 -3.39 -13.25 -13.95
C LYS A 133 -3.76 -13.49 -12.47
N PRO A 134 -4.26 -14.67 -12.06
CA PRO A 134 -4.50 -14.96 -10.65
C PRO A 134 -3.25 -14.74 -9.80
N HIS A 135 -3.38 -13.99 -8.70
CA HIS A 135 -2.28 -13.62 -7.82
C HIS A 135 -2.80 -13.14 -6.45
N VAL A 136 -1.88 -12.95 -5.50
CA VAL A 136 -2.12 -12.23 -4.25
C VAL A 136 -1.39 -10.90 -4.29
N LEU A 137 -2.00 -9.83 -3.79
CA LEU A 137 -1.40 -8.50 -3.70
C LEU A 137 -1.40 -8.04 -2.24
N LEU A 138 -0.26 -7.55 -1.75
CA LEU A 138 -0.22 -6.73 -0.54
C LEU A 138 -0.39 -5.27 -0.93
N GLU A 139 -1.56 -4.69 -0.65
CA GLU A 139 -1.84 -3.31 -0.99
C GLU A 139 -1.22 -2.35 0.03
N ALA A 140 -1.42 -2.64 1.32
CA ALA A 140 -0.91 -1.83 2.42
C ALA A 140 -0.34 -2.72 3.51
N CYS A 141 0.79 -2.31 4.10
CA CYS A 141 1.35 -2.93 5.29
C CYS A 141 2.14 -1.89 6.08
N PHE A 142 1.78 -1.71 7.34
CA PHE A 142 2.39 -0.72 8.21
C PHE A 142 2.46 -1.18 9.65
N THR A 143 3.41 -0.62 10.39
CA THR A 143 3.66 -0.95 11.80
C THR A 143 4.10 0.33 12.50
N LEU A 144 3.44 0.61 13.63
CA LEU A 144 3.76 1.75 14.48
C LEU A 144 5.24 1.73 14.87
N PRO A 145 5.94 2.88 14.90
CA PRO A 145 7.37 2.95 15.16
C PRO A 145 7.82 2.19 16.42
N GLU A 146 7.07 2.31 17.52
CA GLU A 146 7.35 1.67 18.81
C GLU A 146 7.11 0.15 18.82
N TYR A 147 6.37 -0.38 17.86
CA TYR A 147 6.11 -1.83 17.70
C TYR A 147 6.98 -2.48 16.60
N ARG A 148 7.89 -1.73 15.98
CA ARG A 148 8.80 -2.28 14.97
C ARG A 148 9.86 -3.18 15.59
N ARG A 149 10.28 -4.18 14.81
CA ARG A 149 11.20 -5.24 15.24
C ARG A 149 10.67 -6.09 16.41
N CYS A 150 9.37 -6.00 16.72
CA CYS A 150 8.69 -6.82 17.72
C CYS A 150 7.88 -7.97 17.10
N GLY A 151 8.01 -8.21 15.79
CA GLY A 151 7.35 -9.29 15.08
C GLY A 151 6.01 -8.95 14.42
N VAL A 152 5.48 -7.72 14.58
CA VAL A 152 4.20 -7.29 13.95
C VAL A 152 4.20 -7.52 12.44
N GLY A 153 5.17 -6.93 11.72
CA GLY A 153 5.28 -7.11 10.27
C GLY A 153 5.49 -8.58 9.84
N ASN A 154 6.11 -9.42 10.69
CA ASN A 154 6.22 -10.85 10.38
C ASN A 154 4.87 -11.56 10.48
N GLN A 155 4.04 -11.26 11.49
CA GLN A 155 2.70 -11.84 11.63
C GLN A 155 1.80 -11.43 10.45
N LEU A 156 1.83 -10.14 10.08
CA LEU A 156 1.07 -9.62 8.94
C LEU A 156 1.47 -10.29 7.61
N MET A 157 2.78 -10.48 7.40
CA MET A 157 3.29 -11.18 6.22
C MET A 157 2.94 -12.66 6.20
N GLN A 158 3.12 -13.35 7.33
CA GLN A 158 2.84 -14.78 7.44
C GLN A 158 1.42 -15.12 7.02
N TRP A 159 0.44 -14.34 7.49
CA TRP A 159 -0.98 -14.56 7.17
C TRP A 159 -1.25 -14.55 5.65
N GLY A 160 -0.70 -13.57 4.91
CA GLY A 160 -0.92 -13.46 3.46
C GLY A 160 -0.16 -14.53 2.67
N ILE A 161 1.08 -14.81 3.08
CA ILE A 161 1.92 -15.82 2.42
C ILE A 161 1.37 -17.22 2.59
N GLU A 162 0.86 -17.59 3.77
CA GLU A 162 0.24 -18.90 3.98
C GLU A 162 -0.99 -19.11 3.07
N LYS A 163 -1.80 -18.07 2.85
CA LYS A 163 -2.93 -18.13 1.91
C LYS A 163 -2.48 -18.23 0.46
N ALA A 164 -1.44 -17.48 0.08
CA ALA A 164 -0.86 -17.56 -1.26
C ALA A 164 -0.30 -18.97 -1.55
N ASP A 165 0.47 -19.52 -0.62
CA ASP A 165 1.07 -20.85 -0.74
C ASP A 165 0.00 -21.95 -0.78
N ALA A 166 -1.05 -21.86 0.03
CA ALA A 166 -2.18 -22.80 -0.01
C ALA A 166 -2.91 -22.83 -1.36
N LYS A 167 -2.91 -21.71 -2.10
CA LYS A 167 -3.49 -21.59 -3.44
C LYS A 167 -2.47 -21.80 -4.57
N GLY A 168 -1.17 -21.93 -4.25
CA GLY A 168 -0.10 -21.96 -5.24
C GLY A 168 0.01 -20.68 -6.06
N LEU A 169 -0.39 -19.54 -5.50
CA LEU A 169 -0.35 -18.24 -6.17
C LEU A 169 0.94 -17.49 -5.90
N GLU A 170 1.37 -16.70 -6.87
CA GLU A 170 2.42 -15.70 -6.68
C GLU A 170 1.88 -14.46 -5.94
N VAL A 171 2.79 -13.69 -5.38
CA VAL A 171 2.48 -12.52 -4.56
C VAL A 171 3.20 -11.30 -5.10
N TYR A 172 2.51 -10.17 -5.15
CA TYR A 172 3.06 -8.88 -5.52
C TYR A 172 2.95 -7.85 -4.41
N ILE A 173 3.92 -6.92 -4.40
CA ILE A 173 3.99 -5.79 -3.46
C ILE A 173 4.64 -4.62 -4.18
N ASP A 174 4.14 -3.40 -3.97
CA ASP A 174 4.89 -2.18 -4.25
C ASP A 174 5.56 -1.70 -2.96
N ALA A 175 6.85 -2.01 -2.82
CA ALA A 175 7.57 -1.81 -1.57
C ALA A 175 8.13 -0.39 -1.45
N THR A 176 7.95 0.22 -0.27
CA THR A 176 8.77 1.36 0.16
C THR A 176 10.15 0.89 0.58
N ASP A 177 11.13 1.80 0.61
CA ASP A 177 12.50 1.45 0.98
C ASP A 177 12.60 0.77 2.37
N VAL A 178 11.81 1.26 3.33
CA VAL A 178 11.72 0.72 4.70
C VAL A 178 11.18 -0.72 4.72
N GLY A 179 10.26 -1.07 3.82
CA GLY A 179 9.59 -2.37 3.77
C GLY A 179 10.40 -3.46 3.06
N ARG A 180 11.25 -3.11 2.09
CA ARG A 180 11.92 -4.08 1.19
C ARG A 180 12.65 -5.19 1.92
N MET A 181 13.40 -4.85 2.98
CA MET A 181 14.17 -5.84 3.75
C MET A 181 13.28 -6.88 4.45
N LEU A 182 12.07 -6.50 4.87
CA LEU A 182 11.10 -7.46 5.40
C LEU A 182 10.67 -8.42 4.31
N TYR A 183 10.28 -7.91 3.13
CA TYR A 183 9.74 -8.72 2.04
C TYR A 183 10.78 -9.67 1.45
N ARG A 184 12.05 -9.24 1.30
CA ARG A 184 13.13 -10.14 0.85
C ARG A 184 13.28 -11.40 1.72
N ARG A 185 13.06 -11.29 3.04
CA ARG A 185 13.10 -12.46 3.96
C ARG A 185 11.99 -13.48 3.69
N TRP A 186 10.91 -13.05 3.04
CA TRP A 186 9.80 -13.90 2.61
C TRP A 186 9.97 -14.45 1.18
N GLY A 187 11.14 -14.23 0.55
CA GLY A 187 11.47 -14.77 -0.77
C GLY A 187 11.11 -13.86 -1.94
N PHE A 188 10.68 -12.62 -1.68
CA PHE A 188 10.42 -11.65 -2.73
C PHE A 188 11.70 -11.25 -3.45
N GLN A 189 11.62 -11.21 -4.78
CA GLN A 189 12.57 -10.55 -5.67
C GLN A 189 12.06 -9.14 -5.96
N GLU A 190 12.97 -8.22 -6.29
CA GLU A 190 12.64 -6.82 -6.57
C GLU A 190 13.05 -6.43 -8.00
N ALA A 191 12.21 -5.62 -8.62
CA ALA A 191 12.53 -4.93 -9.86
C ALA A 191 13.40 -3.70 -9.56
N ASP A 192 13.82 -3.00 -10.63
CA ASP A 192 14.41 -1.68 -10.51
C ASP A 192 13.44 -0.69 -9.85
N ALA A 193 14.02 0.30 -9.15
CA ALA A 193 13.27 1.37 -8.53
C ALA A 193 12.43 2.10 -9.60
N ARG A 194 11.18 2.36 -9.25
CA ARG A 194 10.30 3.27 -9.96
C ARG A 194 10.27 4.59 -9.22
N GLN A 195 10.11 5.68 -9.95
CA GLN A 195 10.08 7.03 -9.39
C GLN A 195 8.92 7.81 -9.99
N PHE A 196 8.25 8.60 -9.16
CA PHE A 196 7.24 9.53 -9.62
C PHE A 196 7.85 10.70 -10.39
N SER A 197 7.15 11.14 -11.43
CA SER A 197 7.54 12.29 -12.26
C SER A 197 6.33 13.12 -12.66
N LEU A 198 6.46 14.44 -12.54
CA LEU A 198 5.50 15.42 -13.05
C LEU A 198 6.09 16.24 -14.22
N ALA A 199 7.14 15.71 -14.87
CA ALA A 199 7.87 16.43 -15.91
C ALA A 199 7.02 16.80 -17.14
N GLU A 200 5.91 16.09 -17.37
CA GLU A 200 4.96 16.40 -18.45
C GLU A 200 4.10 17.65 -18.20
N PHE A 201 3.97 18.06 -16.94
CA PHE A 201 3.20 19.25 -16.55
C PHE A 201 4.08 20.50 -16.64
N PRO A 202 3.53 21.67 -17.03
CA PRO A 202 4.27 22.92 -16.99
C PRO A 202 4.66 23.30 -15.56
N GLU A 203 5.72 24.10 -15.39
CA GLU A 203 6.09 24.63 -14.08
C GLU A 203 5.08 25.70 -13.62
N THR A 204 4.19 25.31 -12.70
CA THR A 204 3.22 26.20 -12.06
C THR A 204 3.44 26.23 -10.53
N ALA A 205 2.76 27.15 -9.84
CA ALA A 205 2.77 27.15 -8.37
C ALA A 205 2.12 25.88 -7.81
N THR A 206 1.05 25.40 -8.45
CA THR A 206 0.33 24.17 -8.10
C THR A 206 1.19 22.93 -8.29
N ARG A 207 1.95 22.85 -9.40
CA ARG A 207 2.94 21.77 -9.58
C ARG A 207 3.99 21.80 -8.47
N LYS A 208 4.57 22.96 -8.16
CA LYS A 208 5.57 23.07 -7.07
C LYS A 208 5.03 22.64 -5.71
N GLU A 209 3.77 22.97 -5.41
CA GLU A 209 3.09 22.48 -4.21
C GLU A 209 2.97 20.95 -4.21
N MET A 210 2.51 20.37 -5.33
CA MET A 210 2.39 18.92 -5.49
C MET A 210 3.74 18.22 -5.32
N GLU A 211 4.79 18.70 -6.00
CA GLU A 211 6.15 18.17 -5.88
C GLU A 211 6.64 18.19 -4.43
N GLY A 212 6.38 19.28 -3.69
CA GLY A 212 6.72 19.35 -2.27
C GLY A 212 6.05 18.27 -1.41
N LYS A 213 4.79 17.93 -1.73
CA LYS A 213 4.01 16.91 -1.01
C LYS A 213 4.44 15.49 -1.38
N VAL A 214 4.46 15.15 -2.68
CA VAL A 214 4.58 13.75 -3.12
C VAL A 214 5.94 13.38 -3.72
N LEU A 215 6.83 14.32 -4.00
CA LEU A 215 8.16 14.05 -4.58
C LEU A 215 9.34 14.45 -3.67
N PRO A 216 10.53 13.86 -3.84
CA PRO A 216 10.76 12.62 -4.59
C PRO A 216 10.12 11.45 -3.85
N PHE A 217 9.64 10.47 -4.59
CA PHE A 217 9.22 9.19 -4.04
C PHE A 217 9.64 8.07 -4.99
N GLU A 218 10.26 7.05 -4.40
CA GLU A 218 10.67 5.83 -5.08
C GLU A 218 9.97 4.63 -4.44
N TRP A 219 9.62 3.66 -5.28
CA TRP A 219 9.12 2.36 -4.82
C TRP A 219 9.73 1.24 -5.65
N TRP A 220 9.67 0.04 -5.09
CA TRP A 220 10.20 -1.16 -5.70
C TRP A 220 9.06 -2.15 -5.87
N PRO A 221 8.59 -2.36 -7.11
CA PRO A 221 7.76 -3.51 -7.41
C PRO A 221 8.51 -4.79 -7.05
N MET A 222 7.85 -5.67 -6.31
CA MET A 222 8.41 -6.93 -5.85
C MET A 222 7.46 -8.07 -6.16
N GLN A 223 8.04 -9.22 -6.50
CA GLN A 223 7.32 -10.45 -6.80
C GLN A 223 7.90 -11.61 -5.98
N ARG A 224 7.02 -12.40 -5.38
CA ARG A 224 7.34 -13.71 -4.83
C ARG A 224 6.63 -14.76 -5.68
N LEU A 225 7.41 -15.60 -6.34
CA LEU A 225 6.86 -16.73 -7.10
C LEU A 225 6.10 -17.69 -6.17
N ALA A 226 5.20 -18.48 -6.76
CA ALA A 226 4.46 -19.50 -6.03
C ALA A 226 5.40 -20.39 -5.21
N ASN A 227 5.08 -20.61 -3.92
CA ASN A 227 5.90 -21.34 -2.94
C ASN A 227 7.24 -20.66 -2.57
N GLY A 228 7.48 -19.42 -2.99
CA GLY A 228 8.61 -18.60 -2.55
C GLY A 228 9.99 -19.04 -3.04
N LYS A 229 10.05 -19.97 -4.00
CA LYS A 229 11.31 -20.43 -4.59
C LYS A 229 11.59 -19.65 -5.85
N TYR A 230 12.81 -19.12 -5.95
CA TYR A 230 13.32 -18.45 -7.13
C TYR A 230 14.77 -18.90 -7.36
N GLU A 231 15.06 -19.36 -8.57
CA GLU A 231 16.39 -19.70 -9.03
C GLU A 231 16.74 -18.86 -10.26
N LYS A 232 17.71 -17.96 -10.07
CA LYS A 232 18.20 -17.06 -11.12
C LYS A 232 18.64 -17.84 -12.36
N GLY A 233 18.08 -17.48 -13.51
CA GLY A 233 18.38 -18.11 -14.81
C GLY A 233 17.54 -19.35 -15.11
N LYS A 234 16.68 -19.80 -14.18
CA LYS A 234 15.67 -20.83 -14.45
C LYS A 234 14.25 -20.28 -14.41
N ASP A 235 13.97 -19.43 -13.42
CA ASP A 235 12.67 -18.81 -13.25
C ASP A 235 12.64 -17.42 -13.90
N LEU A 236 11.45 -17.00 -14.35
CA LEU A 236 11.19 -15.68 -14.94
C LEU A 236 10.36 -14.84 -13.97
N LEU A 237 10.79 -13.60 -13.74
CA LEU A 237 10.00 -12.60 -13.03
C LEU A 237 9.14 -11.82 -14.01
N ALA A 238 8.12 -11.14 -13.51
CA ALA A 238 7.14 -10.45 -14.35
C ALA A 238 7.73 -9.33 -15.21
N TRP A 239 8.88 -8.79 -14.83
CA TRP A 239 9.61 -7.77 -15.59
C TRP A 239 10.69 -8.36 -16.51
N ASP A 240 10.90 -9.68 -16.51
CA ASP A 240 11.82 -10.37 -17.42
C ASP A 240 11.11 -10.84 -18.72
N SER A 241 9.77 -10.76 -18.76
CA SER A 241 8.91 -11.23 -19.86
C SER A 241 8.62 -10.19 -20.92
#